data_AF-A0AAD6QA09-F1
#
_entry.id   AF-A0AAD6QA09-F1
#
_cell.length_a   1.000
_cell.length_b   1.000
_cell.length_c   1.000
_cell.angle_alpha   90.00
_cell.angle_beta   90.00
_cell.angle_gamma   90.00
#
_symmetry.space_group_name_H-M   'P 1'
#
loop_
_entity.id
_entity.type
_entity.pdbx_description
1 polymer ?
#
loop_
_entity_poly.entity_id
_entity_poly.type
_entity_poly.pdbx_seq_one_letter_code
_entity_poly.pdbx_strand_id
1 'polypeptide(L)'
;MGPPPGSKRSPPKKRSSTTPTSIRSLEHDTLCIIFSYLGLFDVVRSSAVCKFWNEIIKRSKLLQLLYLKQQRSSRSDFSEESLNVYLEELAIEHQRQSLVQGSLHIDQWKGHSLGVDQCRMKRGLVLTGVGDKVWSLSANL
;
A
#
# COMPACT_ATOMS: atom_id res chain seq x y z
N MET A 1 51.90 23.12 55.14
CA MET A 1 51.53 22.25 54.00
C MET A 1 50.00 22.14 53.99
N GLY A 2 49.30 22.95 53.20
CA GLY A 2 47.84 22.89 53.03
C GLY A 2 47.47 22.11 51.75
N PRO A 3 46.28 21.49 51.67
CA PRO A 3 45.90 20.71 50.49
C PRO A 3 45.57 21.63 49.30
N PRO A 4 45.76 21.18 48.05
CA PRO A 4 45.51 22.00 46.87
C PRO A 4 43.99 22.14 46.60
N PRO A 5 43.56 23.24 45.96
CA PRO A 5 42.15 23.49 45.70
C PRO A 5 41.58 22.50 44.67
N GLY A 6 40.46 21.87 45.03
CA GLY A 6 39.74 20.93 44.20
C GLY A 6 39.26 21.54 42.89
N SER A 7 39.64 20.91 41.78
CA SER A 7 39.24 21.28 40.44
C SER A 7 37.73 21.08 40.25
N LYS A 8 36.98 22.18 40.04
CA LYS A 8 35.53 22.15 39.79
C LYS A 8 35.27 21.53 38.42
N ARG A 9 34.85 20.26 38.38
CA ARG A 9 34.31 19.63 37.16
C ARG A 9 33.01 20.34 36.77
N SER A 10 33.03 21.05 35.64
CA SER A 10 31.84 21.57 35.00
C SER A 10 30.89 20.43 34.62
N PRO A 11 29.57 20.58 34.81
CA PRO A 11 28.61 19.54 34.46
C PRO A 11 28.57 19.32 32.93
N PRO A 12 28.33 18.09 32.46
CA PRO A 12 28.24 17.82 31.04
C PRO A 12 27.07 18.60 30.44
N LYS A 13 27.34 19.37 29.38
CA LYS A 13 26.33 20.01 28.53
C LYS A 13 25.33 18.94 28.09
N LYS A 14 24.09 19.02 28.58
CA LYS A 14 22.97 18.22 28.08
C LYS A 14 22.81 18.56 26.60
N ARG A 15 23.14 17.60 25.71
CA ARG A 15 22.75 17.66 24.31
C ARG A 15 21.23 17.82 24.30
N SER A 16 20.73 18.92 23.75
CA SER A 16 19.29 19.09 23.53
C SER A 16 18.84 17.92 22.67
N SER A 17 18.15 16.95 23.27
CA SER A 17 17.40 15.97 22.51
C SER A 17 16.30 16.75 21.81
N THR A 18 16.52 17.12 20.55
CA THR A 18 15.43 17.53 19.68
C THR A 18 14.49 16.33 19.63
N THR A 19 13.42 16.41 20.41
CA THR A 19 12.37 15.39 20.42
C THR A 19 11.83 15.29 19.00
N PRO A 20 11.77 14.08 18.40
CA PRO A 20 11.19 13.93 17.08
C PRO A 20 9.76 14.44 17.13
N THR A 21 9.47 15.51 16.38
CA THR A 21 8.11 16.00 16.23
C THR A 21 7.33 14.93 15.51
N SER A 22 6.57 14.14 16.27
CA SER A 22 5.69 13.12 15.71
C SER A 22 4.65 13.81 14.87
N ILE A 23 4.34 13.28 13.68
CA ILE A 23 3.24 13.76 12.83
C ILE A 23 1.87 13.82 13.56
N ARG A 24 1.76 13.19 14.73
CA ARG A 24 0.63 13.32 15.66
C ARG A 24 0.52 14.68 16.35
N SER A 25 1.57 15.52 16.31
CA SER A 25 1.56 16.89 16.84
C SER A 25 1.01 17.91 15.83
N LEU A 26 0.75 17.49 14.58
CA LEU A 26 0.09 18.33 13.59
C LEU A 26 -1.40 18.43 13.92
N GLU A 27 -1.94 19.62 13.71
CA GLU A 27 -3.34 19.92 13.92
C GLU A 27 -4.21 19.15 12.91
N HIS A 28 -5.46 18.87 13.32
CA HIS A 28 -6.46 18.16 12.51
C HIS A 28 -6.58 18.76 11.11
N ASP A 29 -6.67 20.09 11.02
CA ASP A 29 -6.87 20.81 9.77
C ASP A 29 -5.65 20.71 8.85
N THR A 30 -4.45 20.74 9.41
CA THR A 30 -3.22 20.58 8.61
C THR A 30 -3.15 19.20 7.99
N LEU A 31 -3.48 18.15 8.74
CA LEU A 31 -3.51 16.78 8.22
C LEU A 31 -4.63 16.60 7.18
N CYS A 32 -5.80 17.20 7.39
CA CYS A 32 -6.89 17.21 6.41
C CYS A 32 -6.44 17.85 5.09
N ILE A 33 -5.77 19.00 5.15
CA ILE A 33 -5.19 19.68 3.99
C ILE A 33 -4.19 18.76 3.29
N ILE A 34 -3.25 18.15 4.03
CA ILE A 34 -2.26 17.22 3.45
C ILE A 34 -2.96 16.06 2.72
N PHE A 35 -3.94 15.42 3.35
CA PHE A 35 -4.67 14.30 2.74
C PHE A 35 -5.51 14.73 1.53
N SER A 36 -5.95 15.99 1.44
CA SER A 36 -6.68 16.49 0.27
C SER A 36 -5.84 16.57 -1.01
N TYR A 37 -4.51 16.63 -0.88
CA TYR A 37 -3.58 16.61 -2.01
C TYR A 37 -3.20 15.20 -2.48
N LEU A 38 -3.58 14.17 -1.72
CA LEU A 38 -3.26 12.78 -2.04
C LEU A 38 -4.26 12.19 -3.05
N GLY A 39 -3.78 11.23 -3.85
CA GLY A 39 -4.64 10.42 -4.70
C GLY A 39 -5.54 9.49 -3.88
N LEU A 40 -6.59 8.95 -4.50
CA LEU A 40 -7.56 8.07 -3.82
C LEU A 40 -6.88 6.89 -3.09
N PHE A 41 -5.97 6.20 -3.77
CA PHE A 41 -5.21 5.09 -3.20
C PHE A 41 -4.29 5.51 -2.06
N ASP A 42 -3.70 6.71 -2.14
CA ASP A 42 -2.83 7.25 -1.09
C ASP A 42 -3.62 7.60 0.18
N VAL A 43 -4.84 8.11 0.02
CA VAL A 43 -5.76 8.37 1.14
C VAL A 43 -6.20 7.05 1.79
N VAL A 44 -6.54 6.03 0.99
CA VAL A 44 -6.87 4.69 1.51
C VAL A 44 -5.69 4.12 2.31
N ARG A 45 -4.47 4.17 1.77
CA ARG A 45 -3.25 3.72 2.47
C ARG A 45 -3.01 4.51 3.76
N SER A 46 -3.21 5.81 3.73
CA SER A 46 -3.06 6.69 4.90
C SER A 46 -4.05 6.33 6.02
N SER A 47 -5.27 5.92 5.67
CA SER A 47 -6.27 5.49 6.67
C SER A 47 -5.81 4.27 7.50
N ALA A 48 -4.94 3.41 6.94
CA ALA A 48 -4.45 2.22 7.61
C ALA A 48 -3.23 2.49 8.53
N VAL A 49 -2.63 3.68 8.48
CA VAL A 49 -1.40 4.00 9.23
C VAL A 49 -1.65 4.04 10.74
N CYS A 50 -2.71 4.73 11.17
CA CYS A 50 -3.11 4.73 12.57
C CYS A 50 -4.56 5.18 12.75
N LYS A 51 -5.13 4.89 13.94
CA LYS A 51 -6.50 5.28 14.29
C LYS A 51 -6.76 6.78 14.13
N PHE A 52 -5.80 7.63 14.51
CA PHE A 52 -5.95 9.08 14.40
C PHE A 52 -6.10 9.55 12.94
N TRP A 53 -5.31 9.00 12.02
CA TRP A 53 -5.41 9.33 10.60
C TRP A 53 -6.72 8.83 9.98
N ASN A 54 -7.13 7.62 10.34
CA ASN A 54 -8.42 7.07 9.93
C ASN A 54 -9.58 7.98 10.36
N GLU A 55 -9.58 8.44 11.62
CA GLU A 55 -10.62 9.36 12.12
C GLU A 55 -10.64 10.69 11.36
N ILE A 56 -9.47 11.25 11.04
CA ILE A 56 -9.39 12.48 10.23
C ILE A 56 -10.02 12.25 8.85
N ILE A 57 -9.60 11.19 8.16
CA ILE A 57 -10.05 10.85 6.79
C ILE A 57 -11.56 10.58 6.76
N LYS A 58 -12.10 9.88 7.77
CA LYS A 58 -13.54 9.61 7.89
C LYS A 58 -14.34 10.89 8.16
N ARG A 59 -13.93 11.69 9.13
CA ARG A 59 -14.64 12.93 9.52
C ARG A 59 -14.68 13.95 8.39
N SER A 60 -13.57 14.11 7.69
CA SER A 60 -13.43 15.02 6.55
C SER A 60 -14.12 14.54 5.27
N LYS A 61 -14.62 13.29 5.25
CA LYS A 61 -15.27 12.66 4.09
C LYS A 61 -14.39 12.70 2.83
N LEU A 62 -13.06 12.68 2.97
CA LEU A 62 -12.12 12.87 1.87
C LEU A 62 -12.26 11.82 0.77
N LEU A 63 -12.45 10.55 1.15
CA LEU A 63 -12.71 9.49 0.17
C LEU A 63 -13.97 9.75 -0.65
N GLN A 64 -15.02 10.30 -0.04
CA GLN A 64 -16.27 10.66 -0.71
C GLN A 64 -16.06 11.83 -1.68
N LEU A 65 -15.30 12.84 -1.26
CA LEU A 65 -15.00 14.01 -2.10
C LEU A 65 -14.12 13.64 -3.30
N LEU A 66 -13.09 12.82 -3.09
CA LEU A 66 -12.25 12.31 -4.18
C LEU A 66 -13.04 11.42 -5.14
N TYR A 67 -13.93 10.58 -4.59
CA TYR A 67 -14.87 9.80 -5.38
C TYR A 67 -15.75 10.70 -6.26
N LEU A 68 -16.42 11.70 -5.71
CA LEU A 68 -17.26 12.62 -6.48
C LEU A 68 -16.47 13.42 -7.53
N LYS A 69 -15.22 13.76 -7.24
CA LYS A 69 -14.33 14.44 -8.19
C LYS A 69 -14.01 13.54 -9.40
N GLN A 70 -13.82 12.24 -9.16
CA GLN A 70 -13.61 11.24 -10.20
C GLN A 70 -14.93 10.88 -10.93
N GLN A 71 -16.02 10.80 -10.18
CA GLN A 71 -17.36 10.42 -10.61
C GLN A 71 -18.12 11.56 -11.31
N ARG A 72 -17.65 12.82 -11.28
CA ARG A 72 -18.18 13.87 -12.17
C ARG A 72 -18.06 13.51 -13.67
N SER A 73 -17.43 12.38 -14.02
CA SER A 73 -17.47 11.72 -15.33
C SER A 73 -18.59 10.66 -15.52
N SER A 74 -19.33 10.22 -14.49
CA SER A 74 -20.36 9.15 -14.55
C SER A 74 -21.32 9.22 -13.34
N ARG A 75 -22.53 9.78 -13.48
CA ARG A 75 -23.51 10.01 -12.39
C ARG A 75 -24.03 8.70 -11.72
N SER A 76 -23.88 8.54 -10.41
CA SER A 76 -24.71 7.64 -9.57
C SER A 76 -24.84 8.16 -8.13
N ASP A 77 -25.89 7.71 -7.42
CA ASP A 77 -26.18 8.07 -6.04
C ASP A 77 -25.19 7.44 -5.04
N PHE A 78 -24.94 8.17 -3.94
CA PHE A 78 -23.86 7.93 -3.00
C PHE A 78 -24.33 7.13 -1.76
N SER A 79 -23.83 5.90 -1.60
CA SER A 79 -23.88 5.13 -0.34
C SER A 79 -22.48 4.65 0.08
N GLU A 80 -22.26 4.38 1.37
CA GLU A 80 -20.96 3.84 1.85
C GLU A 80 -20.64 2.47 1.21
N GLU A 81 -21.69 1.67 0.98
CA GLU A 81 -21.59 0.40 0.24
C GLU A 81 -21.19 0.63 -1.23
N SER A 82 -21.74 1.65 -1.90
CA SER A 82 -21.34 2.00 -3.26
C SER A 82 -19.88 2.49 -3.35
N LEU A 83 -19.37 3.14 -2.30
CA LEU A 83 -17.98 3.61 -2.28
C LEU A 83 -17.00 2.43 -2.17
N ASN A 84 -17.33 1.42 -1.36
CA ASN A 84 -16.49 0.23 -1.23
C ASN A 84 -16.44 -0.58 -2.53
N VAL A 85 -17.61 -0.82 -3.15
CA VAL A 85 -17.70 -1.51 -4.46
C VAL A 85 -16.89 -0.75 -5.52
N TYR A 86 -16.99 0.57 -5.55
CA TYR A 86 -16.21 1.39 -6.47
C TYR A 86 -14.70 1.35 -6.21
N LEU A 87 -14.27 1.42 -4.94
CA LEU A 87 -12.86 1.30 -4.60
C LEU A 87 -12.28 -0.05 -5.02
N GLU A 88 -13.07 -1.12 -4.89
CA GLU A 88 -12.71 -2.46 -5.37
C GLU A 88 -12.58 -2.49 -6.90
N GLU A 89 -13.55 -1.94 -7.61
CA GLU A 89 -13.50 -1.84 -9.08
C GLU A 89 -12.29 -1.05 -9.58
N LEU A 90 -11.98 0.08 -8.94
CA LEU A 90 -10.77 0.85 -9.25
C LEU A 90 -9.48 0.10 -8.93
N ALA A 91 -9.44 -0.66 -7.83
CA ALA A 91 -8.27 -1.46 -7.51
C ALA A 91 -8.02 -2.54 -8.58
N ILE A 92 -9.09 -3.19 -9.05
CA ILE A 92 -9.03 -4.17 -10.14
C ILE A 92 -8.55 -3.51 -11.43
N GLU A 93 -9.10 -2.36 -11.82
CA GLU A 93 -8.71 -1.69 -13.05
C GLU A 93 -7.27 -1.18 -12.99
N HIS A 94 -6.84 -0.62 -11.86
CA HIS A 94 -5.45 -0.23 -11.65
C HIS A 94 -4.50 -1.42 -11.77
N GLN A 95 -4.85 -2.56 -11.17
CA GLN A 95 -4.07 -3.79 -11.31
C GLN A 95 -4.03 -4.27 -12.77
N ARG A 96 -5.17 -4.24 -13.48
CA ARG A 96 -5.26 -4.61 -14.89
C ARG A 96 -4.37 -3.73 -15.77
N GLN A 97 -4.39 -2.42 -15.55
CA GLN A 97 -3.53 -1.46 -16.26
C GLN A 97 -2.06 -1.72 -15.98
N SER A 98 -1.69 -2.01 -14.73
CA SER A 98 -0.31 -2.40 -14.38
C SER A 98 0.15 -3.68 -15.10
N LEU A 99 -0.76 -4.62 -15.37
CA LEU A 99 -0.45 -5.83 -16.14
C LEU A 99 -0.28 -5.55 -17.63
N VAL A 100 -1.12 -4.68 -18.20
CA VAL A 100 -1.06 -4.28 -19.62
C VAL A 100 0.18 -3.43 -19.90
N GLN A 101 0.58 -2.59 -18.95
CA GLN A 101 1.72 -1.67 -19.09
C GLN A 101 3.05 -2.31 -18.64
N GLY A 102 3.01 -3.47 -17.98
CA GLY A 102 4.18 -4.24 -17.59
C GLY A 102 4.76 -5.08 -18.75
N SER A 103 6.07 -5.23 -18.79
CA SER A 103 6.71 -6.19 -19.70
C SER A 103 6.52 -7.60 -19.13
N LEU A 104 5.65 -8.39 -19.74
CA LEU A 104 5.48 -9.80 -19.41
C LEU A 104 6.55 -10.62 -20.17
N HIS A 105 7.49 -11.21 -19.44
CA HIS A 105 8.39 -12.21 -20.00
C HIS A 105 7.64 -13.54 -20.06
N ILE A 106 7.33 -13.99 -21.28
CA ILE A 106 6.64 -15.26 -21.50
C ILE A 106 7.71 -16.28 -21.90
N ASP A 107 8.07 -17.13 -20.95
CA ASP A 107 8.88 -18.31 -21.24
C ASP A 107 7.98 -19.41 -21.79
N GLN A 108 8.18 -19.78 -23.05
CA GLN A 108 7.51 -20.93 -23.65
C GLN A 108 8.31 -22.20 -23.37
N TRP A 109 7.87 -22.96 -22.38
CA TRP A 109 8.48 -24.24 -22.05
C TRP A 109 7.89 -25.35 -22.92
N LYS A 110 8.74 -26.14 -23.59
CA LYS A 110 8.30 -27.41 -24.19
C LYS A 110 8.04 -28.41 -23.05
N GLY A 111 6.76 -28.64 -22.77
CA GLY A 111 6.30 -29.68 -21.85
C GLY A 111 6.01 -30.96 -22.60
N HIS A 112 4.75 -31.34 -22.63
CA HIS A 112 4.27 -32.58 -23.23
C HIS A 112 4.13 -32.47 -24.75
N SER A 113 4.24 -33.61 -25.45
CA SER A 113 3.99 -33.72 -26.89
C SER A 113 2.50 -33.61 -27.27
N LEU A 114 1.61 -33.73 -26.27
CA LEU A 114 0.16 -33.61 -26.38
C LEU A 114 -0.35 -32.41 -25.56
N GLY A 115 -1.55 -31.92 -25.90
CA GLY A 115 -2.19 -30.81 -25.19
C GLY A 115 -2.35 -31.09 -23.68
N VAL A 116 -2.11 -30.08 -22.85
CA VAL A 116 -2.24 -30.17 -21.39
C VAL A 116 -3.71 -30.19 -21.00
N ASP A 117 -4.14 -31.24 -20.30
CA ASP A 117 -5.53 -31.41 -19.83
C ASP A 117 -5.72 -30.91 -18.38
N GLN A 118 -4.63 -30.84 -17.60
CA GLN A 118 -4.66 -30.38 -16.21
C GLN A 118 -3.47 -29.47 -15.91
N CYS A 119 -3.74 -28.30 -15.32
CA CYS A 119 -2.71 -27.41 -14.81
C CYS A 119 -3.03 -26.98 -13.37
N ARG A 120 -2.00 -26.88 -12.52
CA ARG A 120 -2.12 -26.36 -11.16
C ARG A 120 -0.94 -25.49 -10.82
N MET A 121 -1.20 -24.24 -10.47
CA MET A 121 -0.18 -23.31 -9.97
C MET A 121 -0.23 -23.21 -8.45
N LYS A 122 0.92 -23.35 -7.77
CA LYS A 122 1.02 -23.15 -6.32
C LYS A 122 2.41 -22.66 -5.95
N ARG A 123 2.50 -21.47 -5.33
CA ARG A 123 3.76 -20.86 -4.86
C ARG A 123 4.84 -20.72 -5.96
N GLY A 124 4.46 -20.17 -7.12
CA GLY A 124 5.40 -19.97 -8.24
C GLY A 124 5.72 -21.24 -9.03
N LEU A 125 5.30 -22.42 -8.56
CA LEU A 125 5.43 -23.67 -9.30
C LEU A 125 4.19 -23.90 -10.16
N VAL A 126 4.42 -24.31 -11.41
CA VAL A 126 3.38 -24.75 -12.33
C VAL A 126 3.53 -26.26 -12.53
N LEU A 127 2.49 -27.00 -12.15
CA LEU A 127 2.38 -28.43 -12.40
C LEU A 127 1.46 -28.64 -13.59
N THR A 128 1.94 -29.29 -14.64
CA THR A 128 1.12 -29.71 -15.78
C THR A 128 1.02 -31.23 -15.82
N GLY A 129 -0.19 -31.74 -16.04
CA GLY A 129 -0.46 -33.16 -16.25
C GLY A 129 -1.18 -33.38 -17.57
N VAL A 130 -0.73 -34.39 -18.31
CA VAL A 130 -1.44 -34.95 -19.46
C VAL A 130 -1.94 -36.34 -19.05
N GLY A 131 -3.02 -36.82 -19.68
CA GLY A 131 -3.54 -38.18 -19.45
C GLY A 131 -2.55 -39.32 -19.78
N ASP A 132 -1.32 -38.99 -20.19
CA ASP A 132 -0.19 -39.87 -20.49
C ASP A 132 0.55 -40.39 -19.25
N LYS A 133 0.02 -40.13 -18.04
CA LYS A 133 0.57 -40.54 -16.72
C LYS A 133 1.87 -39.84 -16.33
N VAL A 134 2.27 -38.76 -17.02
CA VAL A 134 3.49 -38.00 -16.69
C VAL A 134 3.12 -36.63 -16.12
N TRP A 135 3.82 -36.23 -15.07
CA TRP A 135 3.69 -34.91 -14.46
C TRP A 135 4.98 -34.13 -14.70
N SER A 136 4.85 -32.90 -15.22
CA SER A 136 5.98 -31.98 -15.36
C SER A 136 5.84 -30.82 -14.39
N LEU A 137 6.93 -30.48 -13.71
CA LEU A 137 7.00 -29.39 -12.74
C LEU A 137 8.02 -28.36 -13.22
N SER A 138 7.57 -27.13 -13.44
CA SER A 138 8.43 -25.99 -13.72
C SER A 138 8.34 -24.96 -12.59
N ALA A 139 9.48 -24.33 -12.29
CA ALA A 139 9.57 -23.22 -11.34
C ALA A 139 9.66 -21.91 -12.11
N ASN A 140 8.79 -20.94 -11.80
CA ASN A 140 9.02 -19.55 -12.21
C ASN A 140 10.09 -18.97 -11.30
N LEU A 141 11.20 -18.49 -11.89
CA LEU A 141 12.24 -17.70 -11.23
C LEU A 141 11.88 -16.21 -11.29
#